data_AF-A0A7J8VZ86-F1
#
_entry.id   AF-A0A7J8VZ86-F1
#
_cell.length_a   1.000
_cell.length_b   1.000
_cell.length_c   1.000
_cell.angle_alpha   90.00
_cell.angle_beta   90.00
_cell.angle_gamma   90.00
#
_symmetry.space_group_name_H-M   'P 1'
#
loop_
_entity.id
_entity.type
_entity.pdbx_description
1 polymer ?
#
loop_
_entity_poly.entity_id
_entity_poly.type
_entity_poly.pdbx_seq_one_letter_code
_entity_poly.pdbx_strand_id
1 'polypeptide(L)'
;MKRLAVGPMTTPKYNEWWVRRINDNIPDPSQENSQSIEEHLRVVPSELEIIRQDFETRNTELEKKIEQMEEEKINLRLDMDVQKLEAEKLKKGKNKAEEDLDSLKTDYKKLHLSMRTAGLGKTSEQWREEIREEKNKADR
;
A
#
# COMPACT_ATOMS: atom_id res chain seq x y z
N MET A 1 -72.44 -51.46 -72.13
CA MET A 1 -71.81 -50.41 -71.31
C MET A 1 -71.63 -49.17 -72.17
N LYS A 2 -72.12 -47.99 -71.76
CA LYS A 2 -71.85 -46.71 -72.44
C LYS A 2 -70.76 -45.98 -71.66
N ARG A 3 -69.66 -45.60 -72.32
CA ARG A 3 -68.55 -44.82 -71.73
C ARG A 3 -68.91 -43.34 -71.78
N LEU A 4 -68.90 -42.64 -70.65
CA LEU A 4 -68.98 -41.19 -70.56
C LEU A 4 -67.57 -40.60 -70.72
N ALA A 5 -67.39 -39.74 -71.72
CA ALA A 5 -66.17 -38.96 -71.91
C ALA A 5 -66.23 -37.72 -71.00
N VAL A 6 -65.32 -37.63 -70.05
CA VAL A 6 -65.10 -36.45 -69.20
C VAL A 6 -64.06 -35.57 -69.87
N GLY A 7 -64.48 -34.40 -70.35
CA GLY A 7 -63.56 -33.37 -70.87
C GLY A 7 -62.83 -32.63 -69.73
N PRO A 8 -61.67 -32.01 -69.98
CA PRO A 8 -60.90 -31.31 -68.95
C PRO A 8 -61.62 -30.03 -68.51
N MET A 9 -62.03 -30.00 -67.24
CA MET A 9 -62.67 -28.84 -66.61
C MET A 9 -61.59 -27.83 -66.16
N THR A 10 -61.01 -27.08 -67.10
CA THR A 10 -60.13 -25.94 -66.79
C THR A 10 -60.93 -24.66 -66.91
N THR A 11 -61.45 -24.18 -65.78
CA THR A 11 -62.20 -22.92 -65.67
C THR A 11 -61.23 -21.72 -65.74
N PRO A 12 -61.26 -20.89 -66.80
CA PRO A 12 -60.30 -19.79 -67.01
C PRO A 12 -60.26 -18.75 -65.88
N LYS A 13 -61.39 -18.58 -65.18
CA LYS A 13 -61.55 -17.67 -64.04
C LYS A 13 -60.60 -17.94 -62.88
N TYR A 14 -60.16 -19.18 -62.67
CA TYR A 14 -59.27 -19.50 -61.56
C TYR A 14 -57.87 -18.92 -61.77
N ASN A 15 -57.38 -18.96 -63.01
CA ASN A 15 -56.03 -18.46 -63.34
C ASN A 15 -55.97 -16.93 -63.28
N GLU A 16 -57.02 -16.23 -63.72
CA GLU A 16 -57.10 -14.76 -63.60
C GLU A 16 -57.17 -14.32 -62.12
N TRP A 17 -57.90 -15.05 -61.29
CA TRP A 17 -57.95 -14.81 -59.84
C TRP A 17 -56.57 -15.01 -59.18
N TRP A 18 -55.81 -16.01 -59.63
CA TRP A 18 -54.49 -16.32 -59.09
C TRP A 18 -53.44 -15.26 -59.45
N VAL A 19 -53.42 -14.80 -60.72
CA VAL A 19 -52.49 -13.76 -61.20
C VAL A 19 -52.71 -12.43 -60.46
N ARG A 20 -53.96 -12.08 -60.15
CA ARG A 20 -54.28 -10.84 -59.44
C ARG A 20 -53.73 -10.79 -58.01
N ARG A 21 -53.67 -11.93 -57.30
CA ARG A 21 -53.15 -11.98 -55.91
C ARG A 21 -51.63 -11.96 -55.80
N ILE A 22 -50.88 -12.29 -56.85
CA ILE A 22 -49.41 -12.28 -56.78
C ILE A 22 -48.88 -10.84 -56.64
N ASN A 23 -49.54 -9.87 -57.27
CA ASN A 23 -49.07 -8.48 -57.27
C ASN A 23 -49.50 -7.66 -56.04
N ASP A 24 -50.48 -8.15 -55.27
CA ASP A 24 -51.04 -7.42 -54.12
C ASP A 24 -50.32 -7.72 -52.78
N ASN A 25 -49.34 -8.64 -52.76
CA ASN A 25 -48.67 -9.11 -51.55
C ASN A 25 -47.19 -8.68 -51.42
N ILE A 26 -46.72 -7.71 -52.20
CA ILE A 26 -45.43 -7.06 -51.92
C ILE A 26 -45.75 -5.84 -51.07
N PRO A 27 -45.51 -5.86 -49.74
CA PRO A 27 -45.60 -4.65 -48.94
C PRO A 27 -44.52 -3.71 -49.47
N ASP A 28 -44.89 -2.49 -49.82
CA ASP A 28 -43.95 -1.40 -50.04
C ASP A 28 -43.06 -1.33 -48.78
N PRO A 29 -41.72 -1.43 -48.87
CA PRO A 29 -40.86 -1.39 -47.70
C PRO A 29 -41.00 0.00 -47.08
N SER A 30 -41.79 0.07 -46.00
CA SER A 30 -42.05 1.29 -45.26
C SER A 30 -40.73 1.98 -44.96
N GLN A 31 -40.54 3.15 -45.56
CA GLN A 31 -39.40 4.05 -45.42
C GLN A 31 -39.34 4.71 -44.02
N GLU A 32 -39.84 4.04 -42.99
CA GLU A 32 -39.81 4.50 -41.58
C GLU A 32 -38.77 3.76 -40.74
N ASN A 33 -38.18 2.68 -41.27
CA ASN A 33 -37.20 1.86 -40.57
C ASN A 33 -35.75 2.12 -41.04
N SER A 34 -35.41 3.37 -41.36
CA SER A 34 -34.03 3.77 -41.67
C SER A 34 -33.13 3.86 -40.44
N GLN A 35 -33.41 3.08 -39.39
CA GLN A 35 -32.40 2.72 -38.42
C GLN A 35 -31.42 1.80 -39.16
N SER A 36 -30.20 2.28 -39.37
CA SER A 36 -29.19 1.55 -40.14
C SER A 36 -29.01 0.13 -39.58
N ILE A 37 -28.72 -0.84 -40.44
CA ILE A 37 -28.34 -2.21 -40.02
C ILE A 37 -27.21 -2.15 -38.98
N GLU A 38 -26.34 -1.15 -39.07
CA GLU A 38 -25.29 -0.84 -38.09
C GLU A 38 -25.83 -0.53 -36.69
N GLU A 39 -26.96 0.17 -36.58
CA GLU A 39 -27.63 0.46 -35.30
C GLU A 39 -28.28 -0.78 -34.68
N HIS A 40 -28.73 -1.73 -35.51
CA HIS A 40 -29.24 -3.04 -35.07
C HIS A 40 -28.12 -4.05 -34.74
N LEU A 41 -26.93 -3.85 -35.32
CA LEU A 41 -25.71 -4.61 -35.04
C LEU A 41 -24.90 -4.00 -33.89
N ARG A 42 -25.34 -2.88 -33.32
CA ARG A 42 -24.78 -2.32 -32.10
C ARG A 42 -25.02 -3.32 -30.98
N VAL A 43 -24.02 -4.17 -30.74
CA VAL A 43 -24.03 -5.19 -29.69
C VAL A 43 -24.14 -4.45 -28.36
N VAL A 44 -25.36 -4.29 -27.87
CA VAL A 44 -25.62 -3.83 -26.51
C VAL A 44 -25.07 -4.93 -25.60
N PRO A 45 -24.06 -4.63 -24.77
CA PRO A 45 -23.54 -5.62 -23.84
C PRO A 45 -24.68 -6.11 -22.97
N SER A 46 -24.79 -7.44 -22.83
CA SER A 46 -25.77 -8.01 -21.92
C SER A 46 -25.49 -7.53 -20.49
N GLU A 47 -26.52 -7.46 -19.65
CA GLU A 47 -26.35 -7.11 -18.22
C GLU A 47 -25.28 -7.98 -17.54
N LEU A 48 -25.15 -9.25 -17.93
CA LEU A 48 -24.13 -10.16 -17.44
C LEU A 48 -22.72 -9.79 -17.89
N GLU A 49 -22.55 -9.29 -19.11
CA GLU A 49 -21.26 -8.85 -19.64
C GLU A 49 -20.76 -7.60 -18.92
N ILE A 50 -21.67 -6.67 -18.62
CA ILE A 50 -21.39 -5.47 -17.80
C ILE A 50 -20.97 -5.88 -16.39
N ILE A 51 -21.73 -6.77 -15.75
CA ILE A 51 -21.41 -7.27 -14.40
C ILE A 51 -20.05 -7.99 -14.38
N ARG A 52 -19.73 -8.77 -15.42
CA ARG A 52 -18.43 -9.46 -15.51
C ARG A 52 -17.29 -8.45 -15.58
N GLN A 53 -17.40 -7.44 -16.44
CA GLN A 53 -16.37 -6.43 -16.61
C GLN A 53 -16.16 -5.58 -15.33
N ASP A 54 -17.25 -5.22 -14.65
CA ASP A 54 -17.18 -4.53 -13.36
C ASP A 54 -16.48 -5.38 -12.29
N PHE A 55 -16.76 -6.69 -12.27
CA PHE A 55 -16.12 -7.62 -11.35
C PHE A 55 -14.62 -7.74 -11.63
N GLU A 56 -14.23 -7.90 -12.89
CA GLU A 56 -12.81 -7.95 -13.30
C GLU A 56 -12.08 -6.66 -12.89
N THR A 57 -12.69 -5.49 -13.13
CA THR A 57 -12.12 -4.19 -12.76
C THR A 57 -11.89 -4.12 -11.25
N ARG A 58 -12.90 -4.43 -10.44
CA ARG A 58 -12.77 -4.44 -8.97
C ARG A 58 -11.73 -5.44 -8.49
N ASN A 59 -11.62 -6.59 -9.15
CA ASN A 59 -10.63 -7.59 -8.77
C ASN A 59 -9.21 -7.08 -8.99
N THR A 60 -8.93 -6.43 -10.13
CA THR A 60 -7.61 -5.84 -10.40
C THR A 60 -7.27 -4.68 -9.45
N GLU A 61 -8.26 -3.87 -9.04
CA GLU A 61 -8.06 -2.83 -8.02
C GLU A 61 -7.71 -3.43 -6.66
N LEU A 62 -8.38 -4.51 -6.26
CA LEU A 62 -8.09 -5.23 -5.03
C LEU A 62 -6.69 -5.87 -5.05
N GLU A 63 -6.31 -6.49 -6.16
CA GLU A 63 -4.97 -7.07 -6.35
C GLU A 63 -3.88 -6.01 -6.19
N LYS A 64 -4.02 -4.85 -6.86
CA LYS A 64 -3.08 -3.72 -6.70
C LYS A 64 -3.00 -3.22 -5.26
N LYS A 65 -4.15 -3.14 -4.57
CA LYS A 65 -4.18 -2.72 -3.17
C LYS A 65 -3.52 -3.73 -2.24
N ILE A 66 -3.67 -5.03 -2.51
CA ILE A 66 -2.99 -6.11 -1.78
C ILE A 66 -1.47 -5.98 -1.98
N GLU A 67 -1.02 -5.82 -3.22
CA GLU A 67 0.41 -5.65 -3.54
C GLU A 67 1.01 -4.44 -2.80
N GLN A 68 0.33 -3.30 -2.83
CA GLN A 68 0.76 -2.11 -2.10
C GLN A 68 0.84 -2.37 -0.58
N MET A 69 -0.15 -3.03 0.01
CA MET A 69 -0.14 -3.35 1.45
C MET A 69 0.98 -4.33 1.81
N GLU A 70 1.32 -5.27 0.93
CA GLU A 70 2.43 -6.20 1.14
C GLU A 70 3.78 -5.48 1.11
N GLU A 71 3.97 -4.54 0.19
CA GLU A 71 5.15 -3.68 0.13
C GLU A 71 5.28 -2.81 1.39
N GLU A 72 4.21 -2.11 1.79
CA GLU A 72 4.17 -1.31 3.01
C GLU A 72 4.49 -2.14 4.26
N LYS A 73 3.96 -3.37 4.35
CA LYS A 73 4.25 -4.30 5.44
C LYS A 73 5.73 -4.70 5.49
N ILE A 74 6.38 -4.92 4.35
CA ILE A 74 7.82 -5.23 4.30
C ILE A 74 8.63 -4.02 4.75
N ASN A 75 8.32 -2.83 4.26
CA ASN A 75 9.00 -1.59 4.65
C ASN A 75 8.88 -1.34 6.16
N LEU A 76 7.70 -1.46 6.73
CA LEU A 76 7.49 -1.30 8.17
C LEU A 76 8.26 -2.31 9.01
N ARG A 77 8.43 -3.55 8.52
CA ARG A 77 9.26 -4.56 9.20
C ARG A 77 10.73 -4.15 9.21
N LEU A 78 11.24 -3.65 8.08
CA LEU A 78 12.62 -3.17 7.99
C LEU A 78 12.85 -1.97 8.93
N ASP A 79 11.94 -1.00 8.96
CA ASP A 79 12.03 0.16 9.84
C ASP A 79 12.06 -0.25 11.32
N MET A 80 11.22 -1.22 11.69
CA MET A 80 11.20 -1.76 13.06
C MET A 80 12.53 -2.43 13.43
N ASP A 81 13.13 -3.20 12.52
CA ASP A 81 14.43 -3.84 12.73
C ASP A 81 15.55 -2.80 12.86
N VAL A 82 15.52 -1.74 12.04
CA VAL A 82 16.47 -0.60 12.12
C VAL A 82 16.36 0.09 13.49
N GLN A 83 15.14 0.45 13.91
CA GLN A 83 14.92 1.10 15.21
C GLN A 83 15.38 0.22 16.37
N LYS A 84 15.17 -1.09 16.28
CA LYS A 84 15.64 -2.04 17.29
C LYS A 84 17.17 -2.06 17.38
N LEU A 85 17.87 -2.09 16.24
CA LEU A 85 19.33 -2.05 16.21
C LEU A 85 19.90 -0.74 16.76
N GLU A 86 19.28 0.39 16.43
CA GLU A 86 19.67 1.70 16.97
C GLU A 86 19.49 1.77 18.49
N ALA A 87 18.36 1.28 19.01
CA ALA A 87 18.09 1.23 20.44
C ALA A 87 19.11 0.35 21.19
N GLU A 88 19.49 -0.80 20.63
CA GLU A 88 20.53 -1.65 21.20
C GLU A 88 21.90 -0.96 21.24
N LYS A 89 22.28 -0.27 20.16
CA LYS A 89 23.54 0.47 20.09
C LYS A 89 23.58 1.59 21.13
N LEU A 90 22.49 2.35 21.27
CA LEU A 90 22.35 3.39 22.28
C LEU A 90 22.45 2.82 23.70
N LYS A 91 21.79 1.69 23.97
CA LYS A 91 21.89 1.01 25.27
C LYS A 91 23.32 0.60 25.61
N LYS A 92 24.05 0.02 24.66
CA LYS A 92 25.46 -0.35 24.86
C LYS A 92 26.34 0.88 25.13
N GLY A 93 26.14 1.96 24.37
CA GLY A 93 26.85 3.22 24.57
C GLY A 93 26.59 3.83 25.95
N LYS A 94 25.32 3.85 26.38
CA LYS A 94 24.93 4.34 27.71
C LYS A 94 25.60 3.55 28.82
N ASN A 95 25.55 2.22 28.77
CA ASN A 95 26.15 1.37 29.80
C ASN A 95 27.65 1.62 29.94
N LYS A 96 28.37 1.74 28.81
CA LYS A 96 29.80 2.06 28.82
C LYS A 96 30.09 3.43 29.45
N ALA A 97 29.33 4.46 29.07
CA ALA A 97 29.48 5.79 29.64
C ALA A 97 29.19 5.82 31.15
N GLU A 98 28.25 5.00 31.62
CA GLU A 98 27.93 4.83 33.03
C GLU A 98 29.06 4.14 33.81
N GLU A 99 29.62 3.05 33.26
CA GLU A 99 30.81 2.39 33.82
C GLU A 99 32.02 3.34 33.90
N ASP A 100 32.29 4.10 32.84
CA ASP A 100 33.37 5.08 32.78
C ASP A 100 33.16 6.19 33.83
N LEU A 101 31.92 6.66 34.00
CA LEU A 101 31.57 7.67 35.00
C LEU A 101 31.76 7.15 36.43
N ASP A 102 31.35 5.92 36.71
CA ASP A 102 31.53 5.30 38.02
C ASP A 102 33.01 5.09 38.33
N SER A 103 33.82 4.66 37.36
CA SER A 103 35.28 4.59 37.52
C SER A 103 35.86 5.95 37.85
N LEU A 104 35.54 6.98 37.05
CA LEU A 104 36.02 8.35 37.27
C LEU A 104 35.62 8.90 38.65
N LYS A 105 34.39 8.61 39.09
CA LYS A 105 33.90 8.99 40.42
C LYS A 105 34.71 8.32 41.53
N THR A 106 35.10 7.05 41.36
CA THR A 106 35.97 6.37 42.35
C THR A 106 37.37 6.96 42.38
N ASP A 107 37.97 7.25 41.22
CA ASP A 107 39.31 7.80 41.15
C ASP A 107 39.36 9.23 41.69
N TYR A 108 38.35 10.03 41.40
CA TYR A 108 38.20 11.36 42.00
C TYR A 108 38.14 11.30 43.53
N LYS A 109 37.35 10.37 44.10
CA LYS A 109 37.29 10.19 45.56
C LYS A 109 38.64 9.81 46.15
N LYS A 110 39.39 8.90 45.50
CA LYS A 110 40.75 8.53 45.93
C LYS A 110 41.69 9.74 45.88
N LEU A 111 41.70 10.47 44.77
CA LEU A 111 42.54 11.66 44.61
C LEU A 111 42.26 12.69 45.71
N HIS A 112 40.98 12.99 45.96
CA HIS A 112 40.59 13.92 47.01
C HIS A 112 41.07 13.47 48.41
N LEU A 113 40.95 12.17 48.72
CA LEU A 113 41.49 11.60 49.96
C LEU A 113 43.02 11.73 50.04
N SER A 114 43.73 11.41 48.95
CA SER A 114 45.18 11.57 48.87
C SER A 114 45.63 13.02 49.05
N MET A 115 44.94 13.99 48.44
CA MET A 115 45.21 15.42 48.64
C MET A 115 45.00 15.86 50.09
N ARG A 116 43.97 15.31 50.76
CA ARG A 116 43.72 15.58 52.19
C ARG A 116 44.84 15.01 53.06
N THR A 117 45.27 13.77 52.82
CA THR A 117 46.36 13.12 53.57
C THR A 117 47.71 13.81 53.37
N ALA A 118 48.01 14.23 52.14
CA ALA A 118 49.26 14.93 51.82
C ALA A 118 49.28 16.40 52.27
N GLY A 119 48.21 16.90 52.92
CA GLY A 119 48.13 18.29 53.38
C GLY A 119 47.99 19.34 52.26
N LEU A 120 47.82 18.90 51.01
CA LEU A 120 47.61 19.76 49.83
C LEU A 120 46.27 20.51 49.85
N GLY A 121 45.35 20.13 50.75
CA GLY A 121 44.10 20.84 51.00
C GLY A 121 44.21 22.03 51.97
N LYS A 122 45.40 22.28 52.56
CA LYS A 122 45.61 23.41 53.47
C LYS A 122 45.61 24.72 52.70
N THR A 123 44.98 25.75 53.25
CA THR A 123 45.07 27.11 52.69
C THR A 123 46.48 27.67 52.91
N SER A 124 46.88 28.63 52.06
CA SER A 124 48.22 29.25 52.12
C SER A 124 48.55 29.87 53.49
N GLU A 125 47.53 30.30 54.25
CA GLU A 125 47.68 30.78 55.63
C GLU A 125 48.03 29.67 56.61
N GLN A 126 47.38 28.51 56.52
CA GLN A 126 47.69 27.35 57.36
C GLN A 126 49.14 26.88 57.15
N TRP A 127 49.63 26.92 55.91
CA TRP A 127 51.04 26.64 55.60
C TRP A 127 52.00 27.67 56.22
N ARG A 128 51.64 28.96 56.21
CA ARG A 128 52.47 30.01 56.83
C ARG A 128 52.50 29.91 58.35
N GLU A 129 51.41 29.52 58.99
CA GLU A 129 51.32 29.30 60.44
C GLU A 129 52.25 28.16 60.87
N GLU A 130 52.17 27.02 60.18
CA GLU A 130 52.94 25.81 60.50
C GLU A 130 54.46 26.04 60.31
N ILE A 131 54.87 26.78 59.26
CA ILE A 131 56.27 27.18 59.07
C ILE A 131 56.76 28.11 60.20
N ARG A 132 55.92 29.02 60.71
CA ARG A 132 56.29 29.87 61.85
C ARG A 132 56.44 29.08 63.14
N GLU A 133 55.51 28.17 63.42
CA GLU A 133 55.60 27.29 64.60
C GLU A 133 56.85 26.41 64.56
N GLU A 134 57.20 25.86 63.40
CA GLU A 134 58.39 25.00 63.28
C GLU A 134 59.69 25.79 63.41
N LYS A 135 59.76 27.01 62.87
CA LYS A 135 60.90 27.92 63.09
C LYS A 135 61.08 28.25 64.57
N ASN A 136 59.99 28.55 65.28
CA ASN A 136 60.04 28.86 66.71
C ASN A 136 60.45 27.66 67.58
N LYS A 137 60.24 26.42 67.11
CA LYS A 137 60.75 25.21 67.78
C LYS A 137 62.25 24.98 67.54
N ALA A 138 62.76 25.33 66.36
CA ALA A 138 64.16 25.15 66.02
C ALA A 138 65.09 26.18 66.68
N ASP A 139 64.57 27.38 66.99
CA ASP A 139 65.29 28.45 67.70
C ASP A 139 65.30 28.28 69.23
N ARG A 140 64.83 27.14 69.76
CA ARG A 140 64.74 26.83 71.20
C ARG A 140 65.63 25.65 71.57
#